data_AF-A0A971TR35-F1
#
_entry.id   AF-A0A971TR35-F1
#
_cell.length_a   1.000
_cell.length_b   1.000
_cell.length_c   1.000
_cell.angle_alpha   90.00
_cell.angle_beta   90.00
_cell.angle_gamma   90.00
#
_symmetry.space_group_name_H-M   'P 1'
#
loop_
_entity.id
_entity.type
_entity.pdbx_description
1 polymer ?
#
loop_
_entity_poly.entity_id
_entity_poly.type
_entity_poly.pdbx_seq_one_letter_code
_entity_poly.pdbx_strand_id
1 'polypeptide(L)'
;MPRSFVFVLRHAAVVTGCLLLAGCWHPLPWPESPLYEVPGDDPDWDAPATNEEAMQAMAGHYTHYDVVAYQGATPNGPLSTFIISYGFTDLVIENGELVQYDRFCHAEHKANQPFSTTFPDAATQAILPRSAAVEVYTENGVWKLRRPATPTLIGVDGDPDVPLLMDPRNPLVNDDDGDGKPGVTVFVKLFGLIKGEIYIARREVFENELALYSDGSLRGSVIDNSEQLVIGASLRILNTPNNPSQWDDPGLNPVILIPIPDDIDTCEELMANRDSLFPREPAF
;
A
#
# COMPACT_ATOMS: atom_id res chain seq x y z
N MET A 1 -55.15 -66.48 -9.13
CA MET A 1 -53.73 -66.22 -8.77
C MET A 1 -53.20 -65.14 -9.70
N PRO A 2 -52.71 -64.01 -9.15
CA PRO A 2 -52.40 -62.81 -9.91
C PRO A 2 -50.95 -62.82 -10.40
N ARG A 3 -50.63 -62.05 -11.44
CA ARG A 3 -49.32 -61.39 -11.56
C ARG A 3 -49.43 -60.20 -12.51
N SER A 4 -49.64 -59.05 -11.89
CA SER A 4 -49.34 -57.72 -12.41
C SER A 4 -47.83 -57.57 -12.58
N PHE A 5 -47.36 -56.98 -13.68
CA PHE A 5 -46.02 -56.38 -13.76
C PHE A 5 -46.08 -55.04 -14.49
N VAL A 6 -46.33 -54.03 -13.66
CA VAL A 6 -45.71 -52.70 -13.56
C VAL A 6 -44.79 -52.25 -14.72
N PHE A 7 -45.18 -51.12 -15.30
CA PHE A 7 -44.39 -50.16 -16.07
C PHE A 7 -43.19 -49.65 -15.25
N VAL A 8 -41.98 -49.68 -15.82
CA VAL A 8 -40.87 -48.85 -15.35
C VAL A 8 -40.28 -48.09 -16.54
N LEU A 9 -40.71 -46.82 -16.63
CA LEU A 9 -40.19 -45.81 -17.53
C LEU A 9 -38.79 -45.41 -17.02
N ARG A 10 -37.72 -45.94 -17.64
CA ARG A 10 -36.35 -45.49 -17.35
C ARG A 10 -36.16 -44.08 -17.92
N HIS A 11 -36.11 -43.11 -17.01
CA HIS A 11 -35.67 -41.74 -17.31
C HIS A 11 -34.22 -41.78 -17.80
N ALA A 12 -33.99 -41.38 -19.04
CA ALA A 12 -32.67 -41.03 -19.53
C ALA A 12 -32.28 -39.70 -18.87
N ALA A 13 -31.37 -39.77 -17.89
CA ALA A 13 -30.76 -38.58 -17.31
C ALA A 13 -29.86 -37.93 -18.38
N VAL A 14 -30.25 -36.74 -18.82
CA VAL A 14 -29.39 -35.84 -19.58
C VAL A 14 -28.34 -35.31 -18.60
N VAL A 15 -27.13 -35.88 -18.65
CA VAL A 15 -25.95 -35.29 -18.02
C VAL A 15 -25.52 -34.14 -18.91
N THR A 16 -26.06 -32.96 -18.64
CA THR A 16 -25.57 -31.70 -19.20
C THR A 16 -24.18 -31.46 -18.60
N GLY A 17 -23.14 -31.80 -19.37
CA GLY A 17 -21.77 -31.45 -19.04
C GLY A 17 -21.59 -29.94 -19.10
N CYS A 18 -21.73 -29.26 -17.97
CA CYS A 18 -21.11 -27.96 -17.76
C CYS A 18 -19.60 -28.18 -17.61
N LEU A 19 -18.92 -28.34 -18.75
CA LEU A 19 -17.48 -28.18 -18.85
C LEU A 19 -17.15 -26.73 -18.53
N LEU A 20 -16.74 -26.54 -17.28
CA LEU A 20 -15.78 -25.57 -16.77
C LEU A 20 -15.26 -24.61 -17.85
N LEU A 21 -15.84 -23.42 -17.91
CA LEU A 21 -15.15 -22.23 -18.41
C LEU A 21 -14.05 -21.87 -17.40
N ALA A 22 -13.02 -22.72 -17.30
CA ALA A 22 -11.73 -22.28 -16.78
C ALA A 22 -11.09 -21.46 -17.91
N GLY A 23 -11.59 -20.24 -18.11
CA GLY A 23 -10.91 -19.27 -18.95
C GLY A 23 -9.49 -19.13 -18.43
N CYS A 24 -8.49 -19.31 -19.28
CA CYS A 24 -7.12 -18.99 -18.94
C CYS A 24 -7.07 -17.50 -18.57
N TRP A 25 -7.05 -17.22 -17.26
CA TRP A 25 -6.85 -15.86 -16.79
C TRP A 25 -5.41 -15.48 -17.13
N HIS A 26 -5.24 -14.45 -17.95
CA HIS A 26 -3.93 -13.86 -18.20
C HIS A 26 -3.78 -12.66 -17.27
N PRO A 27 -2.74 -12.61 -16.44
CA PRO A 27 -2.48 -11.44 -15.60
C PRO A 27 -2.45 -10.18 -16.47
N LEU A 28 -3.10 -9.13 -16.00
CA LEU A 28 -3.09 -7.83 -16.68
C LEU A 28 -1.65 -7.25 -16.65
N PRO A 29 -1.20 -6.54 -17.69
CA PRO A 29 0.13 -5.95 -17.75
C PRO A 29 0.26 -4.77 -16.77
N TRP A 30 1.50 -4.36 -16.47
CA TRP A 30 1.73 -3.08 -15.80
C TRP A 30 1.21 -1.92 -16.68
N PRO A 31 0.70 -0.82 -16.07
CA PRO A 31 0.42 0.41 -16.80
C PRO A 31 1.71 1.07 -17.28
N GLU A 32 1.56 2.12 -18.09
CA GLU A 32 2.70 2.93 -18.51
C GLU A 32 3.32 3.67 -17.31
N SER A 33 4.65 3.82 -17.36
CA SER A 33 5.44 4.57 -16.40
C SER A 33 5.90 5.90 -17.04
N PRO A 34 5.86 7.03 -16.31
CA PRO A 34 5.41 7.17 -14.92
C PRO A 34 3.87 7.14 -14.78
N LEU A 35 3.36 6.76 -13.60
CA LEU A 35 1.92 6.76 -13.31
C LEU A 35 1.30 8.16 -13.41
N TYR A 36 2.06 9.18 -13.02
CA TYR A 36 1.59 10.56 -12.93
C TYR A 36 2.61 11.53 -13.51
N GLU A 37 2.10 12.54 -14.21
CA GLU A 37 2.90 13.67 -14.62
C GLU A 37 3.24 14.56 -13.42
N VAL A 38 4.43 15.14 -13.44
CA VAL A 38 4.82 16.16 -12.47
C VAL A 38 4.23 17.51 -12.88
N PRO A 39 3.87 18.38 -11.92
CA PRO A 39 3.47 19.75 -12.22
C PRO A 39 4.55 20.46 -13.04
N GLY A 40 4.13 21.31 -13.98
CA GLY A 40 5.04 22.26 -14.60
C GLY A 40 5.39 23.36 -13.59
N ASP A 41 6.64 23.84 -13.63
CA ASP A 41 7.04 24.98 -12.81
C ASP A 41 6.37 26.26 -13.31
N ASP A 42 5.81 27.04 -12.38
CA ASP A 42 5.39 28.41 -12.65
C ASP A 42 6.61 29.23 -13.11
N PRO A 43 6.59 29.85 -14.30
CA PRO A 43 7.71 30.65 -14.80
C PRO A 43 8.04 31.86 -13.91
N ASP A 44 7.10 32.30 -13.07
CA ASP A 44 7.27 33.40 -12.12
C ASP A 44 7.66 32.90 -10.70
N TRP A 45 7.93 31.60 -10.52
CA TRP A 45 8.36 31.04 -9.24
C TRP A 45 9.80 31.45 -8.88
N ASP A 46 9.94 32.19 -7.79
CA ASP A 46 11.22 32.43 -7.14
C ASP A 46 11.58 31.23 -6.25
N ALA A 47 12.31 30.26 -6.84
CA ALA A 47 12.82 29.11 -6.11
C ALA A 47 13.74 29.53 -4.94
N PRO A 48 13.76 28.78 -3.82
CA PRO A 48 14.63 29.09 -2.68
C PRO A 48 16.10 29.25 -3.10
N ALA A 49 16.82 30.23 -2.55
CA ALA A 49 18.23 30.46 -2.87
C ALA A 49 19.18 29.75 -1.89
N THR A 50 18.68 29.39 -0.70
CA THR A 50 19.47 28.78 0.36
C THR A 50 18.80 27.54 0.94
N ASN A 51 19.57 26.72 1.65
CA ASN A 51 19.04 25.54 2.35
C ASN A 51 18.00 25.93 3.41
N GLU A 52 18.23 27.04 4.14
CA GLU A 52 17.29 27.55 5.13
C GLU A 52 15.97 27.99 4.49
N GLU A 53 16.02 28.74 3.39
CA GLU A 53 14.82 29.10 2.63
C GLU A 53 14.10 27.88 2.05
N ALA A 54 14.84 26.86 1.61
CA ALA A 54 14.26 25.61 1.12
C ALA A 54 13.56 24.83 2.24
N MET A 55 14.18 24.71 3.42
CA MET A 55 13.54 24.11 4.60
C MET A 55 12.26 24.87 4.99
N GLN A 56 12.28 26.20 4.97
CA GLN A 56 11.09 27.02 5.26
C GLN A 56 10.00 26.83 4.21
N ALA A 57 10.36 26.68 2.93
CA ALA A 57 9.40 26.43 1.85
C ALA A 57 8.80 25.01 1.90
N MET A 58 9.55 24.03 2.42
CA MET A 58 9.09 22.64 2.59
C MET A 58 8.37 22.40 3.92
N ALA A 59 8.58 23.23 4.94
CA ALA A 59 7.90 23.08 6.22
C ALA A 59 6.40 23.34 6.06
N GLY A 60 5.57 22.45 6.62
CA GLY A 60 4.13 22.53 6.48
C GLY A 60 3.42 21.22 6.80
N HIS A 61 2.10 21.26 6.66
CA HIS A 61 1.19 20.14 6.82
C HIS A 61 0.69 19.69 5.44
N TYR A 62 0.82 18.39 5.16
CA TYR A 62 0.55 17.84 3.83
C TYR A 62 -0.40 16.65 3.89
N THR A 63 -1.28 16.53 2.89
CA THR A 63 -1.93 15.25 2.61
C THR A 63 -0.93 14.36 1.92
N HIS A 64 -0.80 13.14 2.40
CA HIS A 64 0.10 12.12 1.88
C HIS A 64 -0.66 11.17 0.96
N TYR A 65 -0.11 10.96 -0.23
CA TYR A 65 -0.48 9.87 -1.13
C TYR A 65 0.77 9.18 -1.65
N ASP A 66 0.86 7.88 -1.50
CA ASP A 66 1.90 7.08 -2.12
C ASP A 66 1.35 5.83 -2.78
N VAL A 67 2.10 5.35 -3.77
CA VAL A 67 1.87 4.07 -4.41
C VAL A 67 3.16 3.28 -4.32
N VAL A 68 3.06 2.02 -3.92
CA VAL A 68 4.16 1.05 -4.00
C VAL A 68 3.75 -0.09 -4.91
N ALA A 69 4.49 -0.27 -5.99
CA ALA A 69 4.34 -1.39 -6.91
C ALA A 69 5.15 -2.59 -6.41
N TYR A 70 4.54 -3.77 -6.35
CA TYR A 70 5.21 -5.01 -5.99
C TYR A 70 5.06 -6.08 -7.04
N GLN A 71 6.05 -6.96 -7.09
CA GLN A 71 6.05 -8.17 -7.88
C GLN A 71 6.14 -9.43 -7.01
N GLY A 72 5.47 -10.48 -7.45
CA GLY A 72 5.48 -11.79 -6.84
C GLY A 72 5.00 -12.87 -7.80
N ALA A 73 4.63 -14.02 -7.25
CA ALA A 73 4.10 -15.13 -8.03
C ALA A 73 2.97 -15.84 -7.27
N THR A 74 1.97 -16.26 -8.02
CA THR A 74 0.91 -17.16 -7.53
C THR A 74 0.86 -18.42 -8.41
N PRO A 75 0.07 -19.44 -8.03
CA PRO A 75 -0.21 -20.56 -8.94
C PRO A 75 -0.81 -20.15 -10.29
N ASN A 76 -1.36 -18.92 -10.41
CA ASN A 76 -1.95 -18.39 -11.64
C ASN A 76 -0.95 -17.58 -12.49
N GLY A 77 0.33 -17.53 -12.10
CA GLY A 77 1.39 -16.83 -12.83
C GLY A 77 1.95 -15.62 -12.05
N PRO A 78 2.66 -14.71 -12.76
CA PRO A 78 3.20 -13.50 -12.16
C PRO A 78 2.10 -12.67 -11.48
N LEU A 79 2.39 -12.18 -10.29
CA LEU A 79 1.52 -11.28 -9.55
C LEU A 79 2.16 -9.90 -9.56
N SER A 80 1.38 -8.93 -10.02
CA SER A 80 1.69 -7.51 -9.92
C SER A 80 0.64 -6.89 -9.02
N THR A 81 1.08 -6.11 -8.05
CA THR A 81 0.18 -5.42 -7.12
C THR A 81 0.59 -3.97 -6.90
N PHE A 82 -0.39 -3.14 -6.58
CA PHE A 82 -0.17 -1.82 -6.01
C PHE A 82 -0.71 -1.81 -4.58
N ILE A 83 0.06 -1.27 -3.65
CA ILE A 83 -0.46 -0.74 -2.39
C ILE A 83 -0.54 0.77 -2.59
N ILE A 84 -1.68 1.38 -2.30
CA ILE A 84 -1.89 2.82 -2.36
C ILE A 84 -2.22 3.27 -0.94
N SER A 85 -1.44 4.19 -0.39
CA SER A 85 -1.66 4.67 0.98
C SER A 85 -2.05 6.14 0.99
N TYR A 86 -2.91 6.48 1.94
CA TYR A 86 -3.36 7.83 2.21
C TYR A 86 -3.08 8.19 3.66
N GLY A 87 -2.66 9.42 3.91
CA GLY A 87 -2.37 9.90 5.24
C GLY A 87 -2.03 11.38 5.30
N PHE A 88 -1.26 11.73 6.31
CA PHE A 88 -0.73 13.07 6.52
C PHE A 88 0.78 13.00 6.73
N THR A 89 1.47 14.03 6.28
CA THR A 89 2.88 14.25 6.57
C THR A 89 3.06 15.67 7.08
N ASP A 90 3.67 15.81 8.26
CA ASP A 90 4.11 17.09 8.80
C ASP A 90 5.62 17.21 8.61
N LEU A 91 6.05 18.37 8.10
CA LEU A 91 7.45 18.76 8.02
C LEU A 91 7.67 19.97 8.92
N VAL A 92 8.41 19.76 10.02
CA VAL A 92 8.60 20.77 11.08
C VAL A 92 10.08 21.07 11.24
N ILE A 93 10.45 22.35 11.36
CA ILE A 93 11.84 22.73 11.63
C ILE A 93 12.08 22.65 13.14
N GLU A 94 12.93 21.72 13.57
CA GLU A 94 13.31 21.52 14.95
C GLU A 94 14.83 21.55 15.09
N ASN A 95 15.35 22.37 16.01
CA ASN A 95 16.80 22.49 16.24
C ASN A 95 17.64 22.79 14.99
N GLY A 96 17.04 23.40 13.96
CA GLY A 96 17.70 23.72 12.69
C GLY A 96 17.69 22.58 11.66
N GLU A 97 16.99 21.47 11.93
CA GLU A 97 16.77 20.36 11.01
C GLU A 97 15.29 20.32 10.62
N LEU A 98 14.99 19.89 9.40
CA LEU A 98 13.63 19.56 8.99
C LEU A 98 13.31 18.13 9.44
N VAL A 99 12.23 17.95 10.18
CA VAL A 99 11.81 16.68 10.77
C VAL A 99 10.45 16.29 10.22
N GLN A 100 10.35 15.05 9.74
CA GLN A 100 9.12 14.49 9.17
C GLN A 100 8.37 13.65 10.21
N TYR A 101 7.05 13.83 10.27
CA TYR A 101 6.10 13.00 11.01
C TYR A 101 5.03 12.49 10.05
N ASP A 102 4.71 11.20 10.13
CA ASP A 102 3.74 10.57 9.23
C ASP A 102 2.58 9.97 10.04
N ARG A 103 1.37 10.09 9.49
CA ARG A 103 0.15 9.44 10.02
C ARG A 103 -0.60 8.80 8.87
N PHE A 104 -0.76 7.48 8.89
CA PHE A 104 -1.54 6.76 7.88
C PHE A 104 -3.02 6.68 8.23
N CYS A 105 -3.89 6.79 7.23
CA CYS A 105 -5.34 6.81 7.39
C CYS A 105 -6.02 5.62 6.71
N HIS A 106 -5.62 5.29 5.49
CA HIS A 106 -6.27 4.30 4.65
C HIS A 106 -5.28 3.68 3.67
N ALA A 107 -5.50 2.41 3.30
CA ALA A 107 -4.74 1.75 2.24
C ALA A 107 -5.66 0.95 1.31
N GLU A 108 -5.41 1.09 0.01
CA GLU A 108 -6.03 0.29 -1.04
C GLU A 108 -5.01 -0.70 -1.61
N HIS A 109 -5.50 -1.87 -2.02
CA HIS A 109 -4.66 -2.87 -2.69
C HIS A 109 -5.28 -3.30 -4.01
N LYS A 110 -4.48 -3.21 -5.08
CA LYS A 110 -4.87 -3.61 -6.42
C LYS A 110 -3.98 -4.72 -6.92
N ALA A 111 -4.56 -5.67 -7.64
CA ALA A 111 -3.84 -6.80 -8.21
C ALA A 111 -4.24 -7.00 -9.68
N ASN A 112 -3.30 -7.51 -10.48
CA ASN A 112 -3.55 -7.89 -11.88
C ASN A 112 -4.27 -9.26 -12.03
N GLN A 113 -4.91 -9.74 -10.96
CA GLN A 113 -5.40 -11.11 -10.78
C GLN A 113 -6.81 -11.16 -10.11
N PRO A 114 -7.51 -12.31 -10.10
CA PRO A 114 -8.92 -12.47 -9.69
C PRO A 114 -9.32 -12.23 -8.24
N PHE A 115 -8.54 -11.48 -7.48
CA PHE A 115 -8.82 -11.30 -6.07
C PHE A 115 -8.79 -9.84 -5.70
N SER A 116 -9.58 -9.51 -4.69
CA SER A 116 -9.48 -8.24 -3.99
C SER A 116 -9.03 -8.52 -2.56
N THR A 117 -8.32 -7.57 -1.99
CA THR A 117 -8.05 -7.56 -0.56
C THR A 117 -8.61 -6.28 0.04
N THR A 118 -8.81 -6.28 1.35
CA THR A 118 -9.16 -5.11 2.12
C THR A 118 -8.25 -5.12 3.34
N PHE A 119 -7.49 -4.05 3.51
CA PHE A 119 -6.73 -3.79 4.71
C PHE A 119 -7.52 -2.76 5.53
N PRO A 120 -8.04 -3.11 6.72
CA PRO A 120 -8.90 -2.20 7.48
C PRO A 120 -8.17 -0.92 7.88
N ASP A 121 -8.90 0.19 7.96
CA ASP A 121 -8.35 1.48 8.43
C ASP A 121 -7.72 1.35 9.82
N ALA A 122 -8.27 0.53 10.71
CA ALA A 122 -7.68 0.26 12.02
C ALA A 122 -6.28 -0.35 11.91
N ALA A 123 -6.06 -1.26 10.96
CA ALA A 123 -4.76 -1.86 10.70
C ALA A 123 -3.80 -0.85 10.04
N THR A 124 -4.28 -0.05 9.08
CA THR A 124 -3.48 1.04 8.49
C THR A 124 -3.05 2.07 9.54
N GLN A 125 -3.97 2.49 10.41
CA GLN A 125 -3.72 3.50 11.46
C GLN A 125 -2.86 2.96 12.60
N ALA A 126 -2.73 1.64 12.74
CA ALA A 126 -1.80 1.01 13.67
C ALA A 126 -0.33 1.12 13.21
N ILE A 127 -0.08 1.49 11.94
CA ILE A 127 1.26 1.81 11.47
C ILE A 127 1.65 3.18 12.05
N LEU A 128 2.57 3.17 13.02
CA LEU A 128 3.03 4.38 13.73
C LEU A 128 4.52 4.63 13.48
N PRO A 129 4.90 5.28 12.36
CA PRO A 129 6.29 5.57 12.07
C PRO A 129 6.93 6.48 13.12
N ARG A 130 8.23 6.26 13.35
CA ARG A 130 9.05 7.21 14.11
C ARG A 130 9.24 8.48 13.28
N SER A 131 9.40 9.61 13.95
CA SER A 131 9.85 10.85 13.30
C SER A 131 11.26 10.68 12.74
N ALA A 132 11.54 11.32 11.61
CA ALA A 132 12.85 11.24 10.95
C ALA A 132 13.33 12.63 10.52
N ALA A 133 14.58 12.96 10.86
CA ALA A 133 15.25 14.10 10.25
C ALA A 133 15.47 13.81 8.76
N VAL A 134 15.14 14.78 7.91
CA VAL A 134 15.28 14.66 6.46
C VAL A 134 16.49 15.45 5.97
N GLU A 135 17.12 14.97 4.90
CA GLU A 135 18.18 15.68 4.21
C GLU A 135 17.56 16.61 3.16
N VAL A 136 17.75 17.92 3.30
CA VAL A 136 17.38 18.91 2.27
C VAL A 136 18.62 19.27 1.45
N TYR A 137 18.52 19.14 0.14
CA TYR A 137 19.64 19.35 -0.78
C TYR A 137 19.16 19.86 -2.13
N THR A 138 20.10 20.29 -2.98
CA THR A 138 19.81 20.66 -4.37
C THR A 138 20.50 19.71 -5.34
N GLU A 139 19.80 19.34 -6.40
CA GLU A 139 20.34 18.57 -7.52
C GLU A 139 19.86 19.20 -8.82
N ASN A 140 20.79 19.55 -9.71
CA ASN A 140 20.49 20.19 -11.00
C ASN A 140 19.63 21.47 -10.88
N GLY A 141 19.77 22.21 -9.78
CA GLY A 141 19.01 23.44 -9.51
C GLY A 141 17.61 23.20 -8.94
N VAL A 142 17.21 21.94 -8.73
CA VAL A 142 15.94 21.56 -8.09
C VAL A 142 16.19 21.29 -6.62
N TRP A 143 15.36 21.85 -5.74
CA TRP A 143 15.39 21.53 -4.30
C TRP A 143 14.71 20.20 -4.04
N LYS A 144 15.38 19.37 -3.26
CA LYS A 144 14.97 18.02 -2.92
C LYS A 144 15.04 17.77 -1.42
N LEU A 145 14.27 16.78 -1.01
CA LEU A 145 14.21 16.22 0.34
C LEU A 145 14.41 14.71 0.23
N ARG A 146 15.32 14.16 1.03
CA ARG A 146 15.44 12.72 1.25
C ARG A 146 15.09 12.39 2.69
N ARG A 147 14.07 11.55 2.87
CA ARG A 147 13.76 10.92 4.15
C ARG A 147 14.46 9.57 4.22
N PRO A 148 15.35 9.32 5.20
CA PRO A 148 16.05 8.04 5.30
C PRO A 148 15.08 6.89 5.60
N ALA A 149 15.55 5.67 5.36
CA ALA A 149 14.84 4.45 5.77
C ALA A 149 14.44 4.51 7.25
N THR A 150 13.13 4.45 7.52
CA THR A 150 12.60 4.52 8.89
C THR A 150 11.77 3.27 9.19
N PRO A 151 12.42 2.22 9.71
CA PRO A 151 11.74 0.97 10.04
C PRO A 151 10.63 1.16 11.08
N THR A 152 9.49 0.50 10.85
CA THR A 152 8.30 0.52 11.70
C THR A 152 7.73 -0.89 11.79
N LEU A 153 7.38 -1.37 12.99
CA LEU A 153 6.77 -2.69 13.16
C LEU A 153 5.25 -2.57 13.20
N ILE A 154 4.56 -3.60 12.68
CA ILE A 154 3.11 -3.79 12.80
C ILE A 154 2.78 -5.27 12.90
N GLY A 155 1.86 -5.62 13.80
CA GLY A 155 1.49 -7.00 14.12
C GLY A 155 2.57 -7.78 14.87
N VAL A 156 3.60 -7.09 15.36
CA VAL A 156 4.70 -7.67 16.14
C VAL A 156 5.41 -6.60 16.98
N ASP A 157 5.71 -6.94 18.22
CA ASP A 157 6.56 -6.13 19.09
C ASP A 157 8.05 -6.38 18.83
N GLY A 158 8.91 -5.39 19.09
CA GLY A 158 10.35 -5.59 19.05
C GLY A 158 11.15 -4.33 18.77
N ASP A 159 12.40 -4.54 18.37
CA ASP A 159 13.27 -3.48 17.87
C ASP A 159 13.05 -3.34 16.35
N PRO A 160 12.52 -2.20 15.87
CA PRO A 160 12.29 -1.99 14.44
C PRO A 160 13.59 -1.95 13.63
N ASP A 161 14.75 -1.74 14.25
CA ASP A 161 16.03 -1.70 13.54
C ASP A 161 16.64 -3.10 13.29
N VAL A 162 15.99 -4.15 13.78
CA VAL A 162 16.37 -5.56 13.57
C VAL A 162 15.46 -6.20 12.51
N PRO A 163 16.00 -7.05 11.60
CA PRO A 163 15.18 -7.76 10.62
C PRO A 163 14.05 -8.57 11.24
N LEU A 164 12.93 -8.67 10.52
CA LEU A 164 11.75 -9.38 11.00
C LEU A 164 12.04 -10.88 11.21
N LEU A 165 11.70 -11.40 12.39
CA LEU A 165 11.80 -12.83 12.67
C LEU A 165 10.71 -13.60 11.91
N MET A 166 11.12 -14.40 10.93
CA MET A 166 10.23 -15.19 10.07
C MET A 166 9.73 -16.51 10.72
N ASP A 167 9.24 -16.47 11.96
CA ASP A 167 8.57 -17.60 12.64
C ASP A 167 7.12 -17.23 13.01
N PRO A 168 6.10 -17.88 12.42
CA PRO A 168 4.69 -17.67 12.79
C PRO A 168 4.34 -17.93 14.26
N ARG A 169 5.23 -18.58 15.03
CA ARG A 169 5.06 -18.82 16.47
C ARG A 169 5.87 -17.86 17.32
N ASN A 170 6.36 -16.78 16.73
CA ASN A 170 7.07 -15.73 17.43
C ASN A 170 6.20 -15.22 18.60
N PRO A 171 6.68 -15.31 19.86
CA PRO A 171 5.91 -14.88 21.02
C PRO A 171 5.68 -13.36 21.09
N LEU A 172 6.38 -12.59 20.24
CA LEU A 172 6.21 -11.14 20.12
C LEU A 172 5.10 -10.73 19.15
N VAL A 173 4.45 -11.67 18.46
CA VAL A 173 3.26 -11.35 17.66
C VAL A 173 2.18 -10.78 18.58
N ASN A 174 1.71 -9.57 18.25
CA ASN A 174 0.73 -8.81 19.00
C ASN A 174 -0.53 -8.58 18.12
N ASP A 175 -1.56 -7.94 18.66
CA ASP A 175 -2.84 -7.63 17.98
C ASP A 175 -2.95 -6.10 17.87
N ASP A 176 -2.33 -5.54 16.82
CA ASP A 176 -2.18 -4.09 16.67
C ASP A 176 -3.46 -3.42 16.15
N ASP A 177 -4.32 -4.16 15.42
CA ASP A 177 -5.60 -3.64 14.91
C ASP A 177 -6.79 -3.91 15.84
N GLY A 178 -6.58 -4.66 16.92
CA GLY A 178 -7.52 -4.87 18.02
C GLY A 178 -8.69 -5.79 17.66
N ASP A 179 -8.54 -6.64 16.66
CA ASP A 179 -9.59 -7.52 16.16
C ASP A 179 -9.63 -8.91 16.86
N GLY A 180 -8.68 -9.15 17.77
CA GLY A 180 -8.52 -10.38 18.53
C GLY A 180 -7.77 -11.49 17.77
N LYS A 181 -7.12 -11.18 16.65
CA LYS A 181 -6.31 -12.09 15.83
C LYS A 181 -4.81 -11.79 16.00
N PRO A 182 -3.94 -12.76 15.71
CA PRO A 182 -2.51 -12.50 15.75
C PRO A 182 -2.09 -11.60 14.59
N GLY A 183 -1.24 -10.61 14.86
CA GLY A 183 -0.77 -9.64 13.88
C GLY A 183 -1.82 -8.60 13.54
N VAL A 184 -1.97 -8.33 12.25
CA VAL A 184 -3.09 -7.57 11.68
C VAL A 184 -3.78 -8.38 10.58
N THR A 185 -5.08 -8.12 10.39
CA THR A 185 -5.92 -8.92 9.50
C THR A 185 -6.11 -8.29 8.13
N VAL A 186 -5.73 -9.03 7.09
CA VAL A 186 -6.05 -8.74 5.69
C VAL A 186 -7.25 -9.58 5.26
N PHE A 187 -8.33 -8.93 4.84
CA PHE A 187 -9.47 -9.63 4.25
C PHE A 187 -9.23 -9.90 2.77
N VAL A 188 -9.52 -11.11 2.30
CA VAL A 188 -9.29 -11.56 0.93
C VAL A 188 -10.58 -12.09 0.34
N LYS A 189 -10.88 -11.70 -0.89
CA LYS A 189 -12.00 -12.21 -1.68
C LYS A 189 -11.49 -12.80 -2.99
N LEU A 190 -11.42 -14.13 -3.07
CA LEU A 190 -11.00 -14.84 -4.28
C LEU A 190 -12.19 -15.03 -5.23
N PHE A 191 -11.98 -14.71 -6.51
CA PHE A 191 -12.97 -14.84 -7.59
C PHE A 191 -14.33 -14.18 -7.27
N GLY A 192 -14.33 -13.15 -6.42
CA GLY A 192 -15.54 -12.45 -6.00
C GLY A 192 -16.51 -13.26 -5.12
N LEU A 193 -16.15 -14.46 -4.67
CA LEU A 193 -17.06 -15.38 -3.97
C LEU A 193 -16.47 -15.94 -2.68
N ILE A 194 -15.22 -16.38 -2.70
CA ILE A 194 -14.58 -17.06 -1.57
C ILE A 194 -13.94 -16.00 -0.67
N LYS A 195 -14.44 -15.88 0.56
CA LYS A 195 -13.93 -14.96 1.56
C LYS A 195 -12.96 -15.68 2.49
N GLY A 196 -11.85 -15.03 2.82
CA GLY A 196 -10.93 -15.46 3.84
C GLY A 196 -10.17 -14.28 4.43
N GLU A 197 -9.45 -14.57 5.49
CA GLU A 197 -8.54 -13.70 6.24
C GLU A 197 -7.12 -14.24 6.16
N ILE A 198 -6.14 -13.34 6.03
CA ILE A 198 -4.71 -13.59 6.23
C ILE A 198 -4.28 -12.74 7.43
N TYR A 199 -3.48 -13.34 8.30
CA TYR A 199 -2.90 -12.69 9.48
C TYR A 199 -1.43 -12.42 9.20
N ILE A 200 -1.01 -11.16 9.28
CA ILE A 200 0.36 -10.75 8.93
C ILE A 200 1.02 -9.94 10.04
N ALA A 201 2.34 -10.04 10.10
CA ALA A 201 3.18 -9.05 10.76
C ALA A 201 4.12 -8.46 9.70
N ARG A 202 4.44 -7.16 9.82
CA ARG A 202 5.37 -6.50 8.92
C ARG A 202 6.38 -5.67 9.67
N ARG A 203 7.53 -5.50 9.02
CA ARG A 203 8.50 -4.45 9.29
C ARG A 203 8.50 -3.55 8.06
N GLU A 204 7.84 -2.41 8.17
CA GLU A 204 7.72 -1.42 7.11
C GLU A 204 9.01 -0.59 7.04
N VAL A 205 9.67 -0.52 5.87
CA VAL A 205 10.96 0.16 5.71
C VAL A 205 10.95 1.06 4.47
N PHE A 206 10.34 2.24 4.65
CA PHE A 206 10.24 3.24 3.59
C PHE A 206 11.37 4.27 3.66
N GLU A 207 11.90 4.61 2.49
CA GLU A 207 12.78 5.74 2.21
C GLU A 207 12.14 6.56 1.08
N ASN A 208 12.17 7.89 1.17
CA ASN A 208 11.53 8.75 0.17
C ASN A 208 12.53 9.75 -0.39
N GLU A 209 12.46 10.01 -1.70
CA GLU A 209 13.13 11.13 -2.35
C GLU A 209 12.10 11.99 -3.07
N LEU A 210 11.98 13.26 -2.67
CA LEU A 210 10.97 14.21 -3.15
C LEU A 210 11.63 15.48 -3.69
N ALA A 211 11.02 16.11 -4.67
CA ALA A 211 11.36 17.44 -5.17
C ALA A 211 10.28 18.45 -4.78
N LEU A 212 10.70 19.68 -4.46
CA LEU A 212 9.82 20.82 -4.22
C LEU A 212 9.39 21.46 -5.55
N TYR A 213 8.09 21.68 -5.70
CA TYR A 213 7.48 22.33 -6.85
C TYR A 213 6.94 23.71 -6.50
N SER A 214 6.75 24.54 -7.53
CA SER A 214 6.22 25.91 -7.41
C SER A 214 4.84 26.02 -6.75
N ASP A 215 4.02 24.98 -6.81
CA ASP A 215 2.71 24.91 -6.13
C ASP A 215 2.82 24.56 -4.63
N GLY A 216 4.04 24.43 -4.12
CA GLY A 216 4.34 24.00 -2.75
C GLY A 216 4.27 22.49 -2.55
N SER A 217 3.88 21.70 -3.56
CA SER A 217 3.86 20.25 -3.43
C SER A 217 5.25 19.64 -3.39
N LEU A 218 5.36 18.50 -2.71
CA LEU A 218 6.54 17.66 -2.72
C LEU A 218 6.21 16.37 -3.43
N ARG A 219 6.94 16.04 -4.50
CA ARG A 219 6.67 14.84 -5.29
C ARG A 219 7.93 14.10 -5.67
N GLY A 220 7.86 12.78 -5.68
CA GLY A 220 8.97 11.94 -6.08
C GLY A 220 8.60 10.47 -5.93
N SER A 221 9.48 9.67 -5.35
CA SER A 221 9.29 8.23 -5.26
C SER A 221 9.67 7.65 -3.90
N VAL A 222 9.04 6.52 -3.57
CA VAL A 222 9.35 5.70 -2.40
C VAL A 222 10.20 4.50 -2.80
N ILE A 223 11.19 4.20 -1.96
CA ILE A 223 11.91 2.93 -1.95
C ILE A 223 11.39 2.14 -0.75
N ASP A 224 10.96 0.92 -1.01
CA ASP A 224 10.40 0.04 -0.01
C ASP A 224 11.23 -1.25 0.15
N ASN A 225 11.85 -1.39 1.32
CA ASN A 225 12.60 -2.58 1.72
C ASN A 225 11.89 -3.39 2.83
N SER A 226 10.55 -3.29 2.88
CA SER A 226 9.74 -3.93 3.90
C SER A 226 9.83 -5.45 3.91
N GLU A 227 9.55 -6.01 5.08
CA GLU A 227 9.52 -7.44 5.32
C GLU A 227 8.13 -7.86 5.81
N GLN A 228 7.60 -8.97 5.30
CA GLN A 228 6.30 -9.51 5.69
C GLN A 228 6.40 -10.97 6.14
N LEU A 229 5.78 -11.24 7.28
CA LEU A 229 5.52 -12.57 7.81
C LEU A 229 4.02 -12.88 7.68
N VAL A 230 3.68 -13.98 7.01
CA VAL A 230 2.34 -14.58 7.10
C VAL A 230 2.30 -15.48 8.34
N ILE A 231 1.54 -15.06 9.35
CA ILE A 231 1.38 -15.77 10.62
C ILE A 231 0.40 -16.95 10.43
N GLY A 232 -0.66 -16.70 9.67
CA GLY A 232 -1.67 -17.72 9.39
C GLY A 232 -2.77 -17.21 8.49
N ALA A 233 -3.78 -18.04 8.28
CA ALA A 233 -4.96 -17.67 7.53
C ALA A 233 -6.17 -18.52 7.92
N SER A 234 -7.36 -17.98 7.68
CA SER A 234 -8.63 -18.71 7.81
C SER A 234 -8.79 -19.88 6.83
N LEU A 235 -8.10 -19.84 5.68
CA LEU A 235 -8.15 -20.85 4.64
C LEU A 235 -6.75 -21.38 4.34
N ARG A 236 -6.59 -22.70 4.22
CA ARG A 236 -5.28 -23.33 3.96
C ARG A 236 -4.60 -22.82 2.69
N ILE A 237 -5.39 -22.49 1.66
CA ILE A 237 -4.87 -21.96 0.39
C ILE A 237 -4.25 -20.56 0.53
N LEU A 238 -4.67 -19.79 1.54
CA LEU A 238 -4.16 -18.46 1.83
C LEU A 238 -2.98 -18.49 2.81
N ASN A 239 -2.79 -19.59 3.54
CA ASN A 239 -1.70 -19.76 4.50
C ASN A 239 -0.40 -20.20 3.78
N THR A 240 0.16 -19.29 2.98
CA THR A 240 1.40 -19.49 2.23
C THR A 240 2.35 -18.33 2.55
N PRO A 241 3.66 -18.58 2.79
CA PRO A 241 4.63 -17.51 2.94
C PRO A 241 4.57 -16.55 1.74
N ASN A 242 4.53 -15.26 2.02
CA ASN A 242 4.50 -14.22 1.00
C ASN A 242 5.23 -12.97 1.51
N ASN A 243 6.29 -12.58 0.79
CA ASN A 243 7.08 -11.37 1.04
C ASN A 243 7.47 -10.78 -0.32
N PRO A 244 6.55 -10.07 -0.99
CA PRO A 244 6.77 -9.60 -2.35
C PRO A 244 7.84 -8.50 -2.37
N SER A 245 8.59 -8.41 -3.46
CA SER A 245 9.61 -7.37 -3.63
C SER A 245 9.00 -6.17 -4.35
N GLN A 246 9.46 -4.96 -4.01
CA GLN A 246 9.13 -3.77 -4.77
C GLN A 246 9.54 -3.96 -6.24
N TRP A 247 8.77 -3.36 -7.14
CA TRP A 247 9.10 -3.25 -8.55
C TRP A 247 10.05 -2.07 -8.78
N ASP A 248 11.17 -2.31 -9.46
CA ASP A 248 12.32 -1.38 -9.51
C ASP A 248 12.09 -0.10 -10.35
N ASP A 249 10.93 0.07 -10.98
CA ASP A 249 10.60 1.29 -11.76
C ASP A 249 10.07 2.40 -10.84
N PRO A 250 10.83 3.48 -10.57
CA PRO A 250 10.38 4.54 -9.67
C PRO A 250 9.13 5.28 -10.18
N GLY A 251 8.87 5.28 -11.49
CA GLY A 251 7.67 5.89 -12.04
C GLY A 251 6.38 5.14 -11.68
N LEU A 252 6.49 3.91 -11.19
CA LEU A 252 5.39 3.13 -10.62
C LEU A 252 5.34 3.17 -9.08
N ASN A 253 6.24 3.93 -8.44
CA ASN A 253 6.32 4.08 -6.99
C ASN A 253 6.23 5.55 -6.52
N PRO A 254 5.27 6.37 -7.00
CA PRO A 254 5.21 7.79 -6.68
C PRO A 254 4.83 8.06 -5.22
N VAL A 255 5.38 9.16 -4.69
CA VAL A 255 4.91 9.83 -3.46
C VAL A 255 4.51 11.25 -3.82
N ILE A 256 3.36 11.70 -3.33
CA ILE A 256 2.77 13.01 -3.57
C ILE A 256 2.33 13.58 -2.22
N LEU A 257 2.96 14.69 -1.82
CA LEU A 257 2.55 15.48 -0.67
C LEU A 257 1.97 16.80 -1.18
N ILE A 258 0.69 17.04 -0.89
CA ILE A 258 -0.01 18.27 -1.28
C ILE A 258 -0.22 19.12 -0.02
N PRO A 259 0.21 20.41 0.00
CA PRO A 259 -0.06 21.30 1.12
C PRO A 259 -1.56 21.39 1.38
N ILE A 260 -1.95 21.26 2.64
CA ILE A 260 -3.36 21.32 3.03
C ILE A 260 -3.70 22.72 3.54
N PRO A 261 -4.87 23.28 3.20
CA PRO A 261 -5.49 24.33 3.99
C PRO A 261 -5.86 23.82 5.40
N ASP A 262 -5.97 24.70 6.39
CA ASP A 262 -6.20 24.33 7.81
C ASP A 262 -7.53 23.57 8.10
N ASP A 263 -8.36 23.27 7.09
CA ASP A 263 -9.70 22.70 7.22
C ASP A 263 -9.83 21.19 6.96
N ILE A 264 -8.73 20.49 6.62
CA ILE A 264 -8.69 19.02 6.51
C ILE A 264 -7.65 18.48 7.49
N ASP A 265 -8.08 17.86 8.59
CA ASP A 265 -7.18 17.33 9.63
C ASP A 265 -7.60 15.93 10.15
N THR A 266 -8.68 15.38 9.61
CA THR A 266 -9.15 14.02 9.95
C THR A 266 -9.01 13.05 8.78
N CYS A 267 -8.86 11.76 9.09
CA CYS A 267 -8.82 10.72 8.07
C CYS A 267 -10.14 10.67 7.28
N GLU A 268 -11.27 10.93 7.93
CA GLU A 268 -12.57 11.01 7.28
C GLU A 268 -12.65 12.15 6.27
N GLU A 269 -12.15 13.33 6.61
CA GLU A 269 -12.10 14.49 5.71
C GLU A 269 -11.15 14.26 4.55
N LEU A 270 -9.96 13.70 4.81
CA LEU A 270 -9.00 13.32 3.77
C LEU A 270 -9.65 12.38 2.76
N MET A 271 -10.27 11.30 3.25
CA MET A 271 -10.88 10.29 2.38
C MET A 271 -12.11 10.82 1.65
N ALA A 272 -12.87 11.75 2.23
CA ALA A 272 -13.99 12.42 1.56
C ALA A 272 -13.52 13.33 0.41
N ASN A 273 -12.30 13.87 0.47
CA ASN A 273 -11.76 14.81 -0.51
C ASN A 273 -10.70 14.20 -1.45
N ARG A 274 -10.32 12.93 -1.27
CA ARG A 274 -9.18 12.28 -1.98
C ARG A 274 -9.21 12.47 -3.51
N ASP A 275 -10.38 12.36 -4.14
CA ASP A 275 -10.51 12.43 -5.60
C ASP A 275 -10.29 13.86 -6.14
N SER A 276 -10.36 14.87 -5.27
CA SER A 276 -10.06 16.27 -5.60
C SER A 276 -8.61 16.65 -5.31
N LEU A 277 -7.96 15.93 -4.38
CA LEU A 277 -6.61 16.19 -3.91
C LEU A 277 -5.56 15.43 -4.72
N PHE A 278 -5.88 14.20 -5.12
CA PHE A 278 -4.94 13.26 -5.71
C PHE A 278 -5.33 12.83 -7.12
N PRO A 279 -4.35 12.42 -7.94
CA PRO A 279 -4.68 11.79 -9.20
C PRO A 279 -5.45 10.49 -8.96
N ARG A 280 -6.13 10.03 -10.00
CA ARG A 280 -6.82 8.75 -9.95
C ARG A 280 -5.81 7.64 -9.62
N GLU A 281 -6.20 6.76 -8.71
CA GLU A 281 -5.42 5.56 -8.38
C GLU A 281 -5.08 4.72 -9.62
N PRO A 282 -3.93 4.04 -9.62
CA PRO A 282 -3.49 3.24 -10.76
C PRO A 282 -4.45 2.05 -10.99
N ALA A 283 -4.39 1.49 -12.20
CA ALA A 283 -5.10 0.29 -12.59
C ALA A 283 -4.23 -0.56 -13.53
N PHE A 284 -4.54 -1.85 -13.63
CA PHE A 284 -3.95 -2.79 -14.58
C PHE A 284 -4.83 -2.96 -15.82
#